data_AF-A0A2B7WJA8-F1
#
_entry.id   AF-A0A2B7WJA8-F1
#
_cell.length_a   1.000
_cell.length_b   1.000
_cell.length_c   1.000
_cell.angle_alpha   90.00
_cell.angle_beta   90.00
_cell.angle_gamma   90.00
#
_symmetry.space_group_name_H-M   'P 1'
#
loop_
_entity.id
_entity.type
_entity.pdbx_description
1 polymer ?
#
loop_
_entity_poly.entity_id
_entity_poly.type
_entity_poly.pdbx_seq_one_letter_code
_entity_poly.pdbx_strand_id
1 'polypeptide(L)'
;MFARLKNMVAPPNPSAHVPSALIVVSYKNSKSKDVLHLVPEDGTIERWGYMDQTPNTTFRYSGATEQTREQVGEVTIYAGDGESLSAFLQDVETRARQLWDDSPSLKQQAQSQKGGDGPIQLLIHDVLQPAALDAIRKREGRERSFNATQTYDVFVLRVMRSKAGKILSDELTSFAQ
;
A
#
# COMPACT_ATOMS: atom_id res chain seq x y z
N MET A 1 -23.85 42.46 -30.33
CA MET A 1 -24.17 41.02 -30.54
C MET A 1 -23.13 40.21 -29.78
N PHE A 2 -23.53 39.54 -28.70
CA PHE A 2 -22.61 38.87 -27.77
C PHE A 2 -22.18 37.49 -28.30
N ALA A 3 -20.88 37.28 -28.40
CA ALA A 3 -20.27 35.99 -28.71
C ALA A 3 -20.49 35.00 -27.54
N ARG A 4 -21.05 33.82 -27.84
CA ARG A 4 -21.21 32.74 -26.86
C ARG A 4 -19.92 31.93 -26.78
N LEU A 5 -19.09 32.20 -25.77
CA LEU A 5 -18.05 31.28 -25.31
C LEU A 5 -18.73 30.07 -24.67
N LYS A 6 -18.75 28.94 -25.38
CA LYS A 6 -19.08 27.64 -24.79
C LYS A 6 -17.84 27.16 -24.04
N ASN A 7 -17.79 27.39 -22.72
CA ASN A 7 -16.91 26.62 -21.86
C ASN A 7 -17.42 25.17 -21.88
N MET A 8 -16.79 24.36 -22.70
CA MET A 8 -16.99 22.92 -22.72
C MET A 8 -16.34 22.38 -21.44
N VAL A 9 -17.15 22.21 -20.39
CA VAL A 9 -16.79 21.38 -19.25
C VAL A 9 -16.61 19.98 -19.82
N ALA A 10 -15.36 19.56 -19.99
CA ALA A 10 -15.06 18.17 -20.33
C ALA A 10 -15.66 17.29 -19.22
N PRO A 11 -16.41 16.23 -19.55
CA PRO A 11 -16.82 15.27 -18.53
C PRO A 11 -15.58 14.70 -17.85
N PRO A 12 -15.61 14.43 -16.53
CA PRO A 12 -14.52 13.73 -15.86
C PRO A 12 -14.30 12.41 -16.58
N ASN A 13 -13.05 12.20 -17.04
CA ASN A 13 -12.67 11.06 -17.85
C ASN A 13 -12.97 9.77 -17.05
N PRO A 14 -13.93 8.92 -17.47
CA PRO A 14 -14.37 7.76 -16.68
C PRO A 14 -13.35 6.60 -16.63
N SER A 15 -12.15 6.81 -17.17
CA SER A 15 -11.05 5.85 -17.25
C SER A 15 -9.75 6.35 -16.61
N ALA A 16 -9.80 7.40 -15.79
CA ALA A 16 -8.65 7.87 -15.04
C ALA A 16 -8.35 6.93 -13.87
N HIS A 17 -7.66 5.84 -14.16
CA HIS A 17 -7.07 4.99 -13.14
C HIS A 17 -6.18 5.82 -12.21
N VAL A 18 -6.36 5.65 -10.90
CA VAL A 18 -5.70 6.48 -9.87
C VAL A 18 -4.51 5.72 -9.29
N PRO A 19 -3.26 6.16 -9.53
CA PRO A 19 -2.09 5.39 -9.09
C PRO A 19 -1.96 5.40 -7.55
N SER A 20 -1.37 4.34 -7.01
CA SER A 20 -1.02 4.22 -5.59
C SER A 20 0.09 3.18 -5.36
N ALA A 21 0.49 3.02 -4.10
CA ALA A 21 1.46 2.03 -3.67
C ALA A 21 1.07 1.32 -2.37
N LEU A 22 1.46 0.05 -2.24
CA LEU A 22 1.11 -0.84 -1.14
C LEU A 22 2.36 -1.53 -0.59
N ILE A 23 2.37 -1.83 0.70
CA ILE A 23 3.20 -2.90 1.26
C ILE A 23 2.36 -4.18 1.30
N VAL A 24 2.89 -5.26 0.75
CA VAL A 24 2.29 -6.60 0.83
C VAL A 24 3.26 -7.53 1.53
N VAL A 25 2.79 -8.19 2.58
CA VAL A 25 3.54 -9.21 3.30
C VAL A 25 2.92 -10.56 3.03
N SER A 26 3.76 -11.54 2.69
CA SER A 26 3.28 -12.88 2.38
C SER A 26 4.19 -13.97 2.86
N TYR A 27 3.60 -15.01 3.44
CA TYR A 27 4.33 -16.22 3.76
C TYR A 27 4.57 -17.03 2.49
N LYS A 28 5.75 -17.64 2.36
CA LYS A 28 6.11 -18.42 1.18
C LYS A 28 5.06 -19.49 0.89
N ASN A 29 4.58 -19.55 -0.35
CA ASN A 29 3.50 -20.45 -0.79
C ASN A 29 2.15 -20.29 -0.06
N SER A 30 1.98 -19.23 0.76
CA SER A 30 0.70 -18.94 1.39
C SER A 30 -0.21 -18.19 0.45
N LYS A 31 -1.49 -18.55 0.54
CA LYS A 31 -2.61 -17.83 -0.05
C LYS A 31 -2.96 -16.57 0.74
N SER A 32 -2.62 -16.52 2.03
CA SER A 32 -2.88 -15.37 2.88
C SER A 32 -1.82 -14.30 2.64
N LYS A 33 -2.29 -13.08 2.43
CA LYS A 33 -1.50 -11.88 2.21
C LYS A 33 -2.01 -10.80 3.17
N ASP A 34 -1.10 -10.06 3.77
CA ASP A 34 -1.43 -8.89 4.58
C ASP A 34 -0.95 -7.64 3.86
N VAL A 35 -1.80 -6.62 3.82
CA VAL A 35 -1.60 -5.41 3.04
C VAL A 35 -1.63 -4.20 3.96
N LEU A 36 -0.74 -3.26 3.70
CA LEU A 36 -0.76 -1.90 4.23
C LEU A 36 -0.75 -0.92 3.06
N HIS A 37 -1.72 -0.01 3.05
CA HIS A 37 -1.82 1.05 2.05
C HIS A 37 -1.75 2.40 2.75
N LEU A 38 -0.80 3.23 2.33
CA LEU A 38 -0.78 4.65 2.66
C LEU A 38 -1.50 5.40 1.53
N VAL A 39 -2.68 5.92 1.83
CA VAL A 39 -3.54 6.62 0.87
C VAL A 39 -2.86 7.95 0.48
N PRO A 40 -2.47 8.14 -0.80
CA PRO A 40 -1.71 9.32 -1.21
C PRO A 40 -2.47 10.64 -1.04
N GLU A 41 -3.80 10.61 -1.07
CA GLU A 41 -4.65 11.81 -1.06
C GLU A 41 -4.81 12.46 0.32
N ASP A 42 -4.70 11.70 1.40
CA ASP A 42 -4.96 12.20 2.76
C ASP A 42 -3.97 11.68 3.80
N GLY A 43 -3.09 10.75 3.44
CA GLY A 43 -2.16 10.11 4.36
C GLY A 43 -2.79 9.09 5.28
N THR A 44 -4.07 8.74 5.08
CA THR A 44 -4.72 7.69 5.85
C THR A 44 -4.00 6.36 5.59
N ILE A 45 -3.77 5.58 6.64
CA ILE A 45 -3.25 4.21 6.49
C ILE A 45 -4.38 3.23 6.71
N GLU A 46 -4.53 2.28 5.80
CA GLU A 46 -5.44 1.15 5.93
C GLU A 46 -4.67 -0.17 5.87
N ARG A 47 -5.16 -1.16 6.63
CA ARG A 47 -4.56 -2.48 6.77
C ARG A 47 -5.63 -3.54 6.64
N TRP A 48 -5.35 -4.58 5.86
CA TRP A 48 -6.27 -5.71 5.71
C TRP A 48 -5.52 -6.97 5.31
N GLY A 49 -6.08 -8.11 5.68
CA GLY A 49 -5.69 -9.42 5.15
C GLY A 49 -6.61 -9.82 4.01
N TYR A 50 -6.09 -10.55 3.03
CA TYR A 50 -6.92 -11.20 2.03
C TYR A 50 -6.31 -12.54 1.61
N MET A 51 -7.14 -13.43 1.07
CA MET A 51 -6.70 -14.71 0.52
C MET A 51 -6.74 -14.69 -1.01
N ASP A 52 -5.59 -14.93 -1.62
CA ASP A 52 -5.50 -15.22 -3.05
C ASP A 52 -5.84 -16.68 -3.33
N GLN A 53 -6.45 -16.95 -4.48
CA GLN A 53 -6.73 -18.33 -4.90
C GLN A 53 -5.44 -19.12 -5.18
N THR A 54 -4.39 -18.41 -5.58
CA THR A 54 -3.06 -18.97 -5.91
C THR A 54 -1.94 -18.12 -5.30
N PRO A 55 -0.84 -18.72 -4.79
CA PRO A 55 0.16 -17.99 -3.99
C PRO A 55 0.92 -16.86 -4.71
N ASN A 56 1.02 -16.94 -6.04
CA ASN A 56 1.90 -16.10 -6.88
C ASN A 56 1.12 -15.33 -7.96
N THR A 57 -0.11 -14.89 -7.69
CA THR A 57 -0.85 -14.04 -8.62
C THR A 57 -0.47 -12.57 -8.49
N THR A 58 -0.64 -11.88 -9.61
CA THR A 58 -0.74 -10.42 -9.68
C THR A 58 -1.85 -9.95 -8.75
N PHE A 59 -1.57 -8.98 -7.89
CA PHE A 59 -2.52 -8.45 -6.93
C PHE A 59 -3.71 -7.81 -7.66
N ARG A 60 -4.92 -8.21 -7.26
CA ARG A 60 -6.17 -7.62 -7.70
C ARG A 60 -7.18 -7.64 -6.57
N TYR A 61 -7.54 -6.47 -6.07
CA TYR A 61 -8.45 -6.35 -4.92
C TYR A 61 -9.29 -5.08 -5.02
N SER A 62 -10.61 -5.19 -4.82
CA SER A 62 -11.54 -4.04 -4.81
C SER A 62 -11.41 -3.10 -6.05
N GLY A 63 -11.15 -3.69 -7.22
CA GLY A 63 -10.93 -2.93 -8.46
C GLY A 63 -9.54 -2.29 -8.61
N ALA A 64 -8.66 -2.40 -7.60
CA ALA A 64 -7.25 -2.07 -7.73
C ALA A 64 -6.48 -3.20 -8.41
N THR A 65 -5.55 -2.86 -9.31
CA THR A 65 -4.72 -3.81 -10.06
C THR A 65 -3.24 -3.48 -9.93
N GLU A 66 -2.41 -4.49 -9.71
CA GLU A 66 -0.95 -4.35 -9.71
C GLU A 66 -0.41 -3.92 -11.08
N GLN A 67 0.60 -3.05 -11.04
CA GLN A 67 1.40 -2.64 -12.19
C GLN A 67 2.81 -3.19 -12.09
N THR A 68 3.43 -3.01 -10.93
CA THR A 68 4.79 -3.48 -10.63
C THR A 68 4.87 -3.99 -9.21
N ARG A 69 5.86 -4.85 -8.96
CA ARG A 69 6.18 -5.42 -7.66
C ARG A 69 7.69 -5.46 -7.48
N GLU A 70 8.12 -5.02 -6.31
CA GLU A 70 9.51 -5.04 -5.89
C GLU A 70 9.62 -5.70 -4.51
N GLN A 71 10.55 -6.64 -4.36
CA GLN A 71 10.81 -7.23 -3.06
C GLN A 71 11.72 -6.29 -2.25
N VAL A 72 11.26 -5.91 -1.07
CA VAL A 72 12.04 -5.08 -0.13
C VAL A 72 12.99 -5.96 0.69
N GLY A 73 12.52 -7.14 1.08
CA GLY A 73 13.30 -8.08 1.87
C GLY A 73 12.44 -9.20 2.44
N GLU A 74 12.98 -9.87 3.45
CA GLU A 74 12.31 -10.91 4.21
C GLU A 74 12.25 -10.48 5.68
N VAL A 75 11.16 -10.83 6.36
CA VAL A 75 11.04 -10.67 7.82
C VAL A 75 10.76 -12.01 8.46
N THR A 76 11.57 -12.38 9.44
CA THR A 76 11.27 -13.51 10.32
C THR A 76 10.46 -13.01 11.51
N ILE A 77 9.39 -13.72 11.87
CA ILE A 77 8.55 -13.50 13.05
C ILE A 77 8.76 -14.69 13.99
N TYR A 78 9.08 -14.42 15.25
CA TYR A 78 9.23 -15.45 16.27
C TYR A 78 7.89 -15.69 16.96
N ALA A 79 6.98 -16.37 16.24
CA ALA A 79 5.62 -16.63 16.71
C ALA A 79 5.59 -17.39 18.04
N GLY A 80 6.57 -18.27 18.30
CA GLY A 80 6.70 -18.96 19.58
C GLY A 80 7.09 -18.07 20.76
N ASP A 81 7.62 -16.88 20.51
CA ASP A 81 7.96 -15.87 21.51
C ASP A 81 6.84 -14.83 21.69
N GLY A 82 5.68 -15.06 21.07
CA GLY A 82 4.53 -14.14 21.11
C GLY A 82 4.61 -12.99 20.10
N GLU A 83 5.59 -12.98 19.20
CA GLU A 83 5.60 -12.02 18.10
C GLU A 83 4.48 -12.31 17.10
N SER A 84 3.97 -11.25 16.47
CA SER A 84 2.96 -11.38 15.43
C SER A 84 3.31 -10.54 14.21
N LEU A 85 2.82 -10.98 13.05
CA LEU A 85 2.88 -10.19 11.82
C LEU A 85 2.16 -8.84 11.98
N SER A 86 1.10 -8.79 12.79
CA SER A 86 0.39 -7.54 13.08
C SER A 86 1.28 -6.50 13.76
N ALA A 87 2.15 -6.93 14.69
CA ALA A 87 3.13 -6.07 15.34
C ALA A 87 4.20 -5.57 14.35
N PHE A 88 4.64 -6.41 13.41
CA PHE A 88 5.52 -5.98 12.32
C PHE A 88 4.87 -4.89 11.46
N LEU A 89 3.64 -5.10 11.00
CA LEU A 89 2.93 -4.09 10.22
C LEU A 89 2.63 -2.81 11.01
N GLN A 90 2.50 -2.88 12.34
CA GLN A 90 2.38 -1.71 13.19
C GLN A 90 3.68 -0.88 13.24
N ASP A 91 4.84 -1.54 13.26
CA ASP A 91 6.13 -0.85 13.13
C ASP A 91 6.25 -0.13 11.78
N VAL A 92 5.88 -0.83 10.69
CA VAL A 92 5.87 -0.26 9.33
C VAL A 92 4.93 0.94 9.27
N GLU A 93 3.70 0.79 9.76
CA GLU A 93 2.71 1.86 9.80
C GLU A 93 3.21 3.08 10.58
N THR A 94 3.77 2.87 11.77
CA THR A 94 4.28 3.94 12.62
C THR A 94 5.38 4.71 11.91
N ARG A 95 6.31 3.99 11.27
CA ARG A 95 7.42 4.62 10.55
C ARG A 95 6.98 5.30 9.26
N ALA A 96 6.09 4.68 8.50
CA ALA A 96 5.52 5.27 7.28
C ALA A 96 4.77 6.57 7.59
N ARG A 97 3.98 6.58 8.67
CA ARG A 97 3.27 7.80 9.13
C ARG A 97 4.25 8.91 9.49
N GLN A 98 5.31 8.60 10.24
CA GLN A 98 6.34 9.56 10.56
C GLN A 98 7.02 10.14 9.30
N LEU A 99 7.49 9.29 8.39
CA LEU A 99 8.15 9.73 7.15
C LEU A 99 7.23 10.55 6.24
N TRP A 100 5.95 10.16 6.19
CA TRP A 100 4.92 10.94 5.50
C TRP A 100 4.77 12.31 6.14
N ASP A 101 4.64 12.39 7.47
CA ASP A 101 4.46 13.63 8.22
C ASP A 101 5.65 14.60 8.11
N ASP A 102 6.86 14.07 8.05
CA ASP A 102 8.09 14.84 7.89
C ASP A 102 8.30 15.37 6.45
N SER A 103 7.46 14.98 5.49
CA SER A 103 7.65 15.24 4.04
C SER A 103 6.54 16.12 3.41
N PRO A 104 6.42 17.43 3.76
CA PRO A 104 5.33 18.29 3.30
C PRO A 104 5.28 18.48 1.78
N SER A 105 6.43 18.52 1.10
CA SER A 105 6.50 18.64 -0.36
C SER A 105 5.95 17.39 -1.07
N LEU A 106 6.27 16.20 -0.55
CA LEU A 106 5.74 14.94 -1.05
C LEU A 106 4.22 14.90 -0.90
N LYS A 107 3.70 15.28 0.28
CA LYS A 107 2.26 15.36 0.52
C LYS A 107 1.57 16.23 -0.52
N GLN A 108 2.09 17.44 -0.76
CA GLN A 108 1.48 18.35 -1.73
C GLN A 108 1.46 17.76 -3.15
N GLN A 109 2.52 17.07 -3.57
CA GLN A 109 2.61 16.42 -4.87
C GLN A 109 1.67 15.22 -5.00
N ALA A 110 1.66 14.34 -3.99
CA ALA A 110 0.82 13.15 -3.93
C ALA A 110 -0.67 13.52 -3.89
N GLN A 111 -1.06 14.52 -3.11
CA GLN A 111 -2.43 15.01 -3.00
C GLN A 111 -2.93 15.68 -4.27
N SER A 112 -2.07 16.43 -4.95
CA SER A 112 -2.44 17.10 -6.18
C SER A 112 -2.54 16.13 -7.37
N GLN A 113 -1.92 14.95 -7.27
CA GLN A 113 -1.64 14.01 -8.37
C GLN A 113 -1.14 14.71 -9.66
N LYS A 114 -0.59 15.91 -9.51
CA LYS A 114 -0.03 16.72 -10.58
C LYS A 114 1.33 16.14 -10.91
N GLY A 115 1.34 15.20 -11.85
CA GLY A 115 2.58 14.58 -12.32
C GLY A 115 2.46 13.11 -12.74
N GLY A 116 1.27 12.50 -12.72
CA GLY A 116 1.13 11.09 -13.07
C GLY A 116 1.83 10.20 -12.04
N ASP A 117 2.80 9.39 -12.48
CA ASP A 117 3.42 8.36 -11.63
C ASP A 117 4.53 8.87 -10.71
N GLY A 118 5.08 10.06 -10.98
CA GLY A 118 6.20 10.63 -10.23
C GLY A 118 5.96 10.72 -8.71
N PRO A 119 4.83 11.28 -8.24
CA PRO A 119 4.52 11.36 -6.81
C PRO A 119 4.43 9.99 -6.12
N ILE A 120 3.97 8.96 -6.83
CA ILE A 120 3.88 7.60 -6.28
C ILE A 120 5.25 6.95 -6.19
N GLN A 121 6.16 7.23 -7.13
CA GLN A 121 7.55 6.77 -7.01
C GLN A 121 8.25 7.38 -5.81
N LEU A 122 8.05 8.68 -5.55
CA LEU A 122 8.57 9.33 -4.34
C LEU A 122 7.94 8.74 -3.07
N LEU A 123 6.64 8.48 -3.06
CA LEU A 123 5.97 7.78 -1.94
C LEU A 123 6.60 6.41 -1.66
N ILE A 124 6.94 5.65 -2.70
CA ILE A 124 7.61 4.36 -2.57
C ILE A 124 8.99 4.53 -1.95
N HIS A 125 9.83 5.37 -2.54
CA HIS A 125 11.25 5.49 -2.17
C HIS A 125 11.50 6.23 -0.87
N ASP A 126 10.70 7.26 -0.56
CA ASP A 126 10.93 8.12 0.59
C ASP A 126 10.14 7.68 1.84
N VAL A 127 9.07 6.89 1.65
CA VAL A 127 8.17 6.50 2.76
C VAL A 127 8.05 4.99 2.91
N LEU A 128 7.50 4.29 1.91
CA LEU A 128 7.12 2.88 2.07
C LEU A 128 8.34 1.94 2.18
N GLN A 129 9.32 2.09 1.29
CA GLN A 129 10.55 1.29 1.34
C GLN A 129 11.34 1.53 2.64
N PRO A 130 11.66 2.77 3.05
CA PRO A 130 12.39 2.99 4.30
C PRO A 130 11.61 2.50 5.52
N ALA A 131 10.28 2.66 5.56
CA ALA A 131 9.46 2.16 6.66
C ALA A 131 9.52 0.64 6.79
N ALA A 132 9.42 -0.08 5.67
CA ALA A 132 9.54 -1.54 5.66
C ALA A 132 10.95 -1.99 6.05
N LEU A 133 12.00 -1.37 5.49
CA LEU A 133 13.39 -1.69 5.80
C LEU A 133 13.74 -1.45 7.27
N ASP A 134 13.28 -0.34 7.85
CA ASP A 134 13.50 -0.06 9.28
C ASP A 134 12.81 -1.12 10.15
N ALA A 135 11.59 -1.53 9.81
CA ALA A 135 10.86 -2.57 10.53
C ALA A 135 11.50 -3.97 10.40
N ILE A 136 12.11 -4.27 9.25
CA ILE A 136 12.90 -5.50 9.01
C ILE A 136 14.17 -5.46 9.86
N ARG A 137 14.95 -4.39 9.79
CA ARG A 137 16.22 -4.24 10.53
C ARG A 137 16.05 -4.33 12.04
N LYS A 138 14.97 -3.77 12.59
CA LYS A 138 14.59 -3.94 14.01
C LYS A 138 14.53 -5.41 14.44
N ARG A 139 14.25 -6.32 13.51
CA ARG A 139 14.08 -7.76 13.75
C ARG A 139 15.30 -8.59 13.35
N GLU A 140 16.19 -8.08 12.52
CA GLU A 140 17.45 -8.74 12.18
C GLU A 140 18.48 -8.69 13.32
N GLY A 141 18.49 -7.61 14.10
CA GLY A 141 19.47 -7.37 15.16
C GLY A 141 19.21 -8.09 16.50
N ARG A 142 18.21 -8.98 16.57
CA ARG A 142 17.80 -9.64 17.81
C ARG A 142 18.42 -11.02 17.97
N GLU A 143 18.48 -11.51 19.21
CA GLU A 143 18.91 -12.88 19.50
C GLU A 143 17.98 -13.89 18.81
N ARG A 144 18.55 -14.99 18.30
CA ARG A 144 17.76 -16.03 17.63
C ARG A 144 16.83 -16.71 18.63
N SER A 145 15.57 -16.86 18.25
CA SER A 145 14.61 -17.68 19.00
C SER A 145 14.96 -19.16 18.88
N PHE A 146 14.68 -19.91 19.95
CA PHE A 146 14.66 -21.37 19.95
C PHE A 146 13.24 -21.94 19.74
N ASN A 147 12.24 -21.07 19.63
CA ASN A 147 10.84 -21.43 19.47
C ASN A 147 10.39 -21.31 18.00
N ALA A 148 9.08 -21.48 17.74
CA ALA A 148 8.53 -21.47 16.39
C ALA A 148 8.78 -20.13 15.67
N THR A 149 9.30 -20.21 14.44
CA THR A 149 9.58 -19.06 13.57
C THR A 149 8.84 -19.17 12.24
N GLN A 150 8.50 -18.02 11.65
CA GLN A 150 7.91 -17.93 10.31
C GLN A 150 8.57 -16.79 9.54
N THR A 151 8.99 -17.03 8.30
CA THR A 151 9.59 -16.01 7.44
C THR A 151 8.62 -15.58 6.36
N TYR A 152 8.47 -14.27 6.18
CA TYR A 152 7.58 -13.65 5.21
C TYR A 152 8.36 -12.79 4.24
N ASP A 153 7.98 -12.85 2.98
CA ASP A 153 8.44 -11.91 1.96
C ASP A 153 7.69 -10.59 2.11
N VAL A 154 8.41 -9.47 2.04
CA VAL A 154 7.87 -8.11 2.08
C VAL A 154 8.07 -7.46 0.73
N PHE A 155 6.97 -7.05 0.10
CA PHE A 155 6.97 -6.41 -1.21
C PHE A 155 6.39 -4.99 -1.14
N VAL A 156 6.87 -4.13 -2.02
CA VAL A 156 6.18 -2.89 -2.40
C VAL A 156 5.54 -3.11 -3.76
N LEU A 157 4.25 -2.82 -3.87
CA LEU A 157 3.51 -2.90 -5.13
C LEU A 157 3.10 -1.50 -5.55
N ARG A 158 3.27 -1.19 -6.84
CA ARG A 158 2.56 -0.09 -7.48
C ARG A 158 1.24 -0.62 -8.04
N VAL A 159 0.15 0.09 -7.77
CA VAL A 159 -1.19 -0.30 -8.21
C VAL A 159 -1.92 0.84 -8.90
N MET A 160 -2.88 0.49 -9.74
CA MET A 160 -3.88 1.40 -10.27
C MET A 160 -5.21 1.14 -9.57
N ARG A 161 -5.77 2.14 -8.91
CA ARG A 161 -7.09 2.09 -8.28
C ARG A 161 -8.17 2.57 -9.25
N SER A 162 -9.41 2.13 -9.00
CA SER A 162 -10.60 2.58 -9.73
C SER A 162 -11.04 3.99 -9.34
N LYS A 163 -10.80 4.40 -8.08
CA LYS A 163 -11.09 5.73 -7.54
C LYS A 163 -10.00 6.17 -6.55
N ALA A 164 -9.91 7.48 -6.32
CA ALA A 164 -9.04 8.04 -5.29
C ALA A 164 -9.54 7.68 -3.88
N GLY A 165 -8.64 7.71 -2.90
CA GLY A 165 -8.93 7.31 -1.52
C GLY A 165 -8.73 5.81 -1.25
N LYS A 166 -9.37 5.33 -0.20
CA LYS A 166 -9.21 3.95 0.29
C LYS A 166 -9.54 2.89 -0.77
N ILE A 167 -8.75 1.82 -0.79
CA ILE A 167 -9.04 0.59 -1.54
C ILE A 167 -10.03 -0.27 -0.75
N LEU A 168 -9.86 -0.31 0.58
CA LEU A 168 -10.83 -0.91 1.47
C LEU A 168 -12.03 0.04 1.58
N SER A 169 -13.08 -0.24 0.81
CA SER A 169 -14.31 0.54 0.84
C SER A 169 -15.33 -0.17 1.73
N ASP A 170 -15.86 0.54 2.73
CA ASP A 170 -16.98 0.08 3.56
C ASP A 170 -18.33 0.13 2.81
N GLU A 171 -18.35 0.71 1.61
CA GLU A 171 -19.54 0.77 0.75
C GLU A 171 -19.85 -0.61 0.16
N LEU A 172 -20.70 -1.38 0.86
CA LEU A 172 -21.44 -2.50 0.29
C LEU A 172 -22.17 -2.02 -0.97
N THR A 173 -21.67 -2.37 -2.16
CA THR A 173 -22.45 -2.22 -3.39
C THR A 173 -23.70 -3.08 -3.24
N SER A 174 -24.86 -2.41 -3.18
CA SER A 174 -26.23 -2.90 -2.99
C SER A 174 -26.49 -4.39 -3.28
N PHE A 175 -27.17 -5.08 -2.36
CA PHE A 175 -27.93 -6.29 -2.69
C PHE A 175 -28.99 -5.94 -3.75
N ALA A 176 -29.03 -6.69 -4.84
CA ALA A 176 -30.15 -6.62 -5.78
C ALA A 176 -31.41 -7.14 -5.08
N GLN A 177 -32.47 -6.32 -5.10
CA GLN A 177 -33.80 -6.66 -4.61
C GLN A 177 -34.61 -7.38 -5.70
#